data_AF-A0A523TQV6-F1
#
_entry.id   AF-A0A523TQV6-F1
#
_cell.length_a   1.000
_cell.length_b   1.000
_cell.length_c   1.000
_cell.angle_alpha   90.00
_cell.angle_beta   90.00
_cell.angle_gamma   90.00
#
_symmetry.space_group_name_H-M   'P 1'
#
loop_
_entity.id
_entity.type
_entity.pdbx_description
1 polymer ?
#
loop_
_entity_poly.entity_id
_entity_poly.type
_entity_poly.pdbx_seq_one_letter_code
_entity_poly.pdbx_strand_id
1 'polypeptide(L)'
;MMTSNSVIARSFFDRPTLIVARELLGQRFVKLEGDQRIAGLITETEAYISTEDDGCHARSGRTNRNHSMWGPPGHAYVYFTYGMHWMLNFVTERDGFPAAVLLRGVKP
;
A
#
# COMPACT_ATOMS: atom_id res chain seq x y z
N MET A 1 5.62 -25.29 4.27
CA MET A 1 4.87 -24.16 3.68
C MET A 1 5.66 -23.66 2.48
N MET A 2 5.05 -23.67 1.29
CA MET A 2 5.73 -23.26 0.06
C MET A 2 6.11 -21.78 0.13
N THR A 3 7.41 -21.47 0.20
CA THR A 3 7.91 -20.11 0.01
C THR A 3 7.97 -19.83 -1.49
N SER A 4 6.84 -19.41 -2.10
CA SER A 4 6.91 -18.87 -3.45
C SER A 4 7.75 -17.59 -3.41
N ASN A 5 8.95 -17.64 -3.97
CA ASN A 5 9.91 -16.52 -4.03
C ASN A 5 9.52 -15.47 -5.09
N SER A 6 8.22 -15.40 -5.43
CA SER A 6 7.70 -14.57 -6.50
C SER A 6 7.20 -13.24 -5.97
N VAL A 7 7.51 -12.17 -6.69
CA VAL A 7 6.91 -10.85 -6.45
C VAL A 7 5.39 -10.98 -6.59
N ILE A 8 4.67 -10.39 -5.63
CA ILE A 8 3.21 -10.34 -5.68
C ILE A 8 2.78 -9.58 -6.94
N ALA A 9 1.95 -10.22 -7.77
CA ALA A 9 1.48 -9.64 -9.03
C ALA A 9 0.50 -8.48 -8.79
N ARG A 10 0.37 -7.57 -9.77
CA ARG A 10 -0.59 -6.45 -9.69
C ARG A 10 -2.03 -6.89 -9.47
N SER A 11 -2.43 -8.06 -9.99
CA SER A 11 -3.75 -8.65 -9.79
C SER A 11 -4.08 -8.95 -8.32
N PHE A 12 -3.08 -9.09 -7.45
CA PHE A 12 -3.31 -9.20 -6.01
C PHE A 12 -3.84 -7.90 -5.41
N PHE A 13 -3.45 -6.75 -5.94
CA PHE A 13 -3.88 -5.44 -5.46
C PHE A 13 -5.18 -4.98 -6.12
N ASP A 14 -5.53 -5.51 -7.29
CA ASP A 14 -6.79 -5.27 -8.01
C ASP A 14 -7.96 -6.04 -7.38
N ARG A 15 -8.18 -5.81 -6.09
CA ARG A 15 -9.14 -6.50 -5.23
C ARG A 15 -9.62 -5.55 -4.12
N PRO A 16 -10.71 -5.93 -3.40
CA PRO A 16 -11.21 -5.14 -2.29
C PRO A 16 -10.13 -4.78 -1.26
N THR A 17 -10.00 -3.49 -0.91
CA THR A 17 -8.90 -3.00 -0.05
C THR A 17 -8.81 -3.74 1.28
N LEU A 18 -9.95 -4.07 1.90
CA LEU A 18 -9.99 -4.82 3.16
C LEU A 18 -9.44 -6.25 3.02
N ILE A 19 -9.62 -6.89 1.86
CA ILE A 19 -9.05 -8.21 1.58
C ILE A 19 -7.54 -8.07 1.44
N VAL A 20 -7.10 -7.11 0.62
CA VAL A 20 -5.67 -6.84 0.39
C VAL A 20 -4.96 -6.53 1.71
N ALA A 21 -5.51 -5.66 2.55
CA ALA A 21 -4.92 -5.30 3.85
C ALA A 21 -4.70 -6.53 4.74
N ARG A 22 -5.72 -7.39 4.86
CA ARG A 22 -5.63 -8.60 5.70
C ARG A 22 -4.63 -9.62 5.13
N GLU A 23 -4.61 -9.80 3.81
CA GLU A 23 -3.72 -10.78 3.17
C GLU A 23 -2.28 -10.30 2.99
N LEU A 24 -2.02 -9.00 3.14
CA LEU A 24 -0.66 -8.46 3.24
C LEU A 24 0.02 -8.83 4.55
N LEU A 25 -0.73 -9.09 5.63
CA LEU A 25 -0.16 -9.55 6.89
C LEU A 25 0.55 -10.89 6.70
N GLY A 26 1.80 -10.98 7.18
CA GLY A 26 2.66 -12.14 6.99
C GLY A 26 3.37 -12.20 5.64
N GLN A 27 3.04 -11.33 4.69
CA GLN A 27 3.82 -11.19 3.45
C GLN A 27 5.18 -10.55 3.74
N ARG A 28 6.14 -10.78 2.85
CA ARG A 28 7.48 -10.20 2.97
C ARG A 28 7.55 -8.89 2.19
N PHE A 29 7.82 -7.79 2.90
CA PHE A 29 8.23 -6.54 2.28
C PHE A 29 9.73 -6.59 1.99
N VAL A 30 10.12 -6.29 0.75
CA VAL A 30 11.52 -6.40 0.30
C VAL A 30 11.93 -5.09 -0.36
N LYS A 31 13.03 -4.51 0.11
CA LYS A 31 13.73 -3.39 -0.52
C LYS A 31 15.04 -3.91 -1.11
N LEU A 32 15.26 -3.64 -2.39
CA LEU A 32 16.55 -3.84 -3.03
C LEU A 32 17.32 -2.52 -2.99
N GLU A 33 18.54 -2.54 -2.48
CA GLU A 33 19.41 -1.37 -2.32
C GLU A 33 20.80 -1.73 -2.84
N GLY A 34 21.04 -1.43 -4.13
CA GLY A 34 22.17 -1.99 -4.87
C GLY A 34 22.10 -3.51 -4.89
N ASP A 35 23.20 -4.17 -4.47
CA ASP A 35 23.28 -5.62 -4.35
C ASP A 35 22.68 -6.16 -3.02
N GLN A 36 22.24 -5.27 -2.13
CA GLN A 36 21.67 -5.65 -0.85
C GLN A 36 20.17 -5.90 -0.95
N ARG A 37 19.73 -6.98 -0.29
CA ARG A 37 18.31 -7.32 -0.14
C ARG A 37 17.92 -7.17 1.33
N ILE A 38 17.18 -6.11 1.63
CA ILE A 38 16.61 -5.84 2.96
C ILE A 38 15.17 -6.33 2.94
N ALA A 39 14.77 -7.09 3.96
CA ALA A 39 13.42 -7.64 4.01
C ALA A 39 12.90 -7.76 5.44
N GLY A 40 11.58 -7.76 5.58
CA GLY A 40 10.90 -8.10 6.82
C GLY A 40 9.46 -8.57 6.56
N LEU A 41 8.82 -9.13 7.58
CA LEU A 41 7.43 -9.57 7.50
C LEU A 41 6.50 -8.42 7.86
N ILE A 42 5.49 -8.18 7.04
CA ILE A 42 4.45 -7.18 7.32
C ILE A 42 3.63 -7.67 8.52
N THR A 43 3.59 -6.87 9.58
CA THR A 43 2.87 -7.19 10.82
C THR A 43 1.66 -6.29 11.07
N GLU A 44 1.62 -5.12 10.43
CA GLU A 44 0.55 -4.16 10.62
C GLU A 44 0.28 -3.35 9.35
N THR A 45 -1.00 -3.24 9.01
CA THR A 45 -1.53 -2.51 7.86
C THR A 45 -2.80 -1.75 8.24
N GLU A 46 -3.09 -0.66 7.55
CA GLU A 46 -4.34 0.09 7.70
C GLU A 46 -4.97 0.35 6.33
N ALA A 47 -6.28 0.20 6.22
CA ALA A 47 -7.02 0.35 4.96
C ALA A 47 -7.73 1.71 4.92
N TYR A 48 -7.62 2.40 3.78
CA TYR A 48 -8.35 3.64 3.50
C TYR A 48 -9.14 3.52 2.20
N ILE A 49 -10.43 3.82 2.22
CA ILE A 49 -11.34 3.45 1.13
C ILE A 49 -12.28 4.59 0.75
N SER A 50 -12.17 5.04 -0.50
CA SER A 50 -13.06 6.02 -1.12
C SER A 50 -13.01 7.43 -0.51
N THR A 51 -13.84 8.31 -1.04
CA THR A 51 -14.05 9.67 -0.54
C THR A 51 -15.02 9.76 0.64
N GLU A 52 -15.61 8.64 1.05
CA GLU A 52 -16.55 8.56 2.18
C GLU A 52 -15.84 8.25 3.50
N ASP A 53 -14.65 7.66 3.45
CA ASP A 53 -13.80 7.41 4.61
C ASP A 53 -13.14 8.72 5.08
N ASP A 54 -13.54 9.21 6.25
CA ASP A 54 -13.02 10.45 6.83
C ASP A 54 -11.51 10.38 7.17
N GLY A 55 -10.95 9.18 7.34
CA GLY A 55 -9.51 8.97 7.52
C GLY A 55 -8.72 8.99 6.20
N CYS A 56 -9.40 8.89 5.06
CA CYS A 56 -8.76 8.79 3.76
C CYS A 56 -8.38 10.17 3.20
N HIS A 57 -7.16 10.29 2.65
CA HIS A 57 -6.76 11.50 1.91
C HIS A 57 -7.64 11.81 0.70
N ALA A 58 -8.38 10.84 0.18
CA ALA A 58 -9.33 11.07 -0.91
C ALA A 58 -10.63 11.74 -0.45
N ARG A 59 -10.90 11.83 0.85
CA ARG A 59 -12.04 12.55 1.42
C ARG A 59 -12.15 13.98 0.89
N SER A 60 -11.01 14.65 0.68
CA SER A 60 -10.92 16.00 0.12
C SER A 60 -10.93 16.03 -1.42
N GLY A 61 -11.29 14.93 -2.08
CA GLY A 61 -11.22 14.77 -3.53
C GLY A 61 -9.80 14.53 -4.04
N ARG A 62 -9.66 14.51 -5.37
CA ARG A 62 -8.37 14.30 -6.05
C ARG A 62 -7.53 15.58 -6.02
N THR A 63 -6.28 15.45 -5.60
CA THR A 63 -5.29 16.52 -5.54
C THR A 63 -3.97 16.07 -6.15
N ASN A 64 -3.06 16.99 -6.45
CA ASN A 64 -1.71 16.63 -6.91
C ASN A 64 -0.97 15.72 -5.91
N ARG A 65 -1.20 15.93 -4.60
CA ARG A 65 -0.57 15.14 -3.53
C ARG A 65 -1.07 13.70 -3.49
N ASN A 66 -2.38 13.48 -3.63
CA ASN A 66 -2.97 12.14 -3.54
C ASN A 66 -3.20 11.49 -4.91
N HIS A 67 -2.79 12.12 -6.02
CA HIS A 67 -3.06 11.67 -7.38
C HIS A 67 -2.73 10.19 -7.61
N SER A 68 -1.61 9.69 -7.09
CA SER A 68 -1.20 8.29 -7.24
C SER A 68 -2.21 7.30 -6.64
N MET A 69 -2.94 7.69 -5.59
CA MET A 69 -3.99 6.86 -4.96
C MET A 69 -5.17 6.60 -5.91
N TRP A 70 -5.37 7.47 -6.89
CA TRP A 70 -6.43 7.34 -7.90
C TRP A 70 -5.98 6.57 -9.15
N GLY A 71 -4.74 6.09 -9.17
CA GLY A 71 -4.16 5.36 -10.29
C GLY A 71 -4.44 3.84 -10.23
N PRO A 72 -3.73 3.07 -11.05
CA PRO A 72 -3.93 1.62 -11.14
C PRO A 72 -3.50 0.88 -9.85
N PRO A 73 -4.09 -0.29 -9.55
CA PRO A 73 -3.71 -1.11 -8.42
C PRO A 73 -2.25 -1.59 -8.47
N GLY A 74 -1.65 -1.74 -7.30
CA GLY A 74 -0.25 -2.10 -7.12
C GLY A 74 0.72 -0.93 -7.35
N HIS A 75 0.23 0.30 -7.50
CA HIS A 75 1.07 1.49 -7.44
C HIS A 75 1.44 1.80 -5.98
N ALA A 76 2.63 2.35 -5.78
CA ALA A 76 3.00 2.94 -4.49
C ALA A 76 2.43 4.36 -4.41
N TYR A 77 1.68 4.63 -3.34
CA TYR A 77 1.31 5.98 -2.96
C TYR A 77 2.12 6.38 -1.72
N VAL A 78 3.13 7.23 -1.95
CA VAL A 78 4.06 7.68 -0.90
C VAL A 78 3.85 9.17 -0.68
N TYR A 79 3.70 9.59 0.58
CA TYR A 79 3.59 11.00 0.93
C TYR A 79 4.42 11.36 2.16
N PHE A 80 4.83 12.63 2.19
CA PHE A 80 5.55 13.22 3.32
C PHE A 80 4.55 13.80 4.34
N THR A 81 4.81 13.61 5.63
CA THR A 81 3.98 14.11 6.72
C THR A 81 4.81 14.70 7.85
N TYR A 82 4.23 15.67 8.57
CA TYR A 82 4.82 16.39 9.70
C TYR A 82 6.22 17.00 9.45
N GLY A 83 6.60 17.21 8.19
CA GLY A 83 7.91 17.76 7.87
C GLY A 83 9.08 16.80 8.10
N MET A 84 8.83 15.50 8.36
CA MET A 84 9.92 14.59 8.74
C MET A 84 9.73 13.09 8.43
N HIS A 85 8.52 12.64 8.06
CA HIS A 85 8.26 11.21 7.86
C HIS A 85 7.62 10.91 6.51
N TRP A 86 7.91 9.73 5.97
CA TRP A 86 7.33 9.21 4.72
C TRP A 86 6.40 8.04 5.02
N MET A 87 5.20 8.09 4.47
CA MET A 87 4.19 7.03 4.62
C MET A 87 4.05 6.28 3.30
N LEU A 88 4.19 4.95 3.32
CA LEU A 88 4.07 4.09 2.14
C LEU A 88 2.71 3.39 2.12
N ASN A 89 1.97 3.58 1.03
CA ASN A 89 0.71 2.91 0.78
C ASN A 89 0.77 2.10 -0.52
N PHE A 90 0.04 1.00 -0.56
CA PHE A 90 -0.18 0.20 -1.77
C PHE A 90 -1.59 0.50 -2.30
N VAL A 91 -1.68 1.06 -3.51
CA VAL A 91 -2.96 1.35 -4.17
C VAL A 91 -3.67 0.05 -4.50
N THR A 92 -4.96 0.00 -4.22
CA THR A 92 -5.84 -1.16 -4.41
C THR A 92 -7.07 -0.76 -5.22
N GLU A 93 -7.89 -1.75 -5.57
CA GLU A 93 -9.12 -1.56 -6.36
C GLU A 93 -8.82 -1.05 -7.79
N ARG A 94 -9.89 -0.88 -8.57
CA ARG A 94 -9.81 -0.43 -9.97
C ARG A 94 -9.25 0.99 -10.11
N ASP A 95 -8.64 1.27 -11.26
CA ASP A 95 -8.17 2.61 -11.63
C ASP A 95 -9.29 3.66 -11.53
N GLY A 96 -8.95 4.84 -11.01
CA GLY A 96 -9.89 5.92 -10.74
C GLY A 96 -10.72 5.77 -9.45
N PHE A 97 -10.64 4.66 -8.73
CA PHE A 97 -11.25 4.51 -7.40
C PHE A 97 -10.19 4.67 -6.31
N PRO A 98 -10.26 5.71 -5.45
CA PRO A 98 -9.20 5.97 -4.51
C PRO A 98 -9.29 5.02 -3.31
N ALA A 99 -8.41 4.02 -3.27
CA ALA A 99 -8.28 3.15 -2.11
C ALA A 99 -6.86 2.61 -2.00
N ALA A 100 -6.37 2.47 -0.76
CA ALA A 100 -5.00 2.01 -0.53
C ALA A 100 -4.83 1.38 0.86
N VAL A 101 -3.75 0.61 1.00
CA VAL A 101 -3.32 0.03 2.27
C VAL A 101 -2.02 0.68 2.71
N LEU A 102 -2.03 1.33 3.87
CA LEU A 102 -0.85 1.87 4.54
C LEU A 102 -0.05 0.73 5.19
N LEU A 103 1.27 0.71 4.96
CA LEU A 103 2.19 -0.16 5.69
C LEU A 103 2.58 0.51 7.02
N ARG A 104 2.26 -0.12 8.16
CA ARG A 104 2.52 0.45 9.49
C ARG A 104 3.62 -0.24 10.27
N GLY A 105 3.76 -1.55 10.09
CA GLY A 105 4.70 -2.36 10.85
C GLY A 105 5.33 -3.46 10.02
N VAL A 106 6.65 -3.61 10.19
CA VAL A 106 7.44 -4.69 9.61
C VAL A 106 8.32 -5.28 10.70
N LYS A 107 8.32 -6.61 10.84
CA LYS A 107 9.26 -7.35 11.66
C LYS A 107 10.50 -7.71 10.82
N PRO A 108 11.69 -7.19 11.15
CA PRO A 108 12.94 -7.55 10.48
C PRO A 108 13.26 -9.06 10.57
#